data_AF-A0A4V2XND3-F1
#
_entry.id   AF-A0A4V2XND3-F1
#
_cell.length_a   1.000
_cell.length_b   1.000
_cell.length_c   1.000
_cell.angle_alpha   90.00
_cell.angle_beta   90.00
_cell.angle_gamma   90.00
#
_symmetry.space_group_name_H-M   'P 1'
#
loop_
_entity.id
_entity.type
_entity.pdbx_description
1 polymer ?
#
loop_
_entity_poly.entity_id
_entity_poly.type
_entity_poly.pdbx_seq_one_letter_code
_entity_poly.pdbx_strand_id
1 'polypeptide(L)'
;MSGDERYVVGVDFGTLSGRAVVVRVRDGAELGDGVHEYGHGVIDERLPSGAGLPPDWALQSPEDWLDVLRLAVPKALAVAGVPASRVIGIGTDFTACTVLPAAADGTPLCERHPDRPHAWPKLWKHHAAQPQADRINALAAERGEPWLGRYGGKISSEWQFAKALQVLEQDPELYAEADRWIEAADWIIWRLTGTESRNTCTAGYKGIHQDGRYPSREYLADLHPDFADVTDKLGHDLAPLGGLAGTLTAQAAGWTGLPAGIAVAVGNVDAHVTAAAADAVRPGQMVAIMGTSTCHVMSSDRLAEVPGMCGVVADGIVPGLWGYEAGQSGVGDIFGWFVDNCVPAYYNQVAASEGRTVHEHLTALAEAQPVGRHGLVALDWHNGNRSVLVDHDLSGLIVGQTLATKPEDVYRALIEATAFGARMIVETFEAAGVAVEEFVVAGGLMKNAFLMQVYADVLRRPLSVIGSSQGPALGSAIHAAVAAGAYPDITSAAAKMGRRVPNAYIPDGHRADAYDDLYEIYRTLHDHFADGEIMHRLRALR
;
A
#
# COMPACT_ATOMS: atom_id res chain seq x y z
N MET A 1 -3.15 -11.24 -36.49
CA MET A 1 -2.82 -11.69 -35.12
C MET A 1 -2.36 -13.14 -35.23
N SER A 2 -1.17 -13.50 -34.73
CA SER A 2 -0.70 -14.90 -34.78
C SER A 2 -1.60 -15.78 -33.90
N GLY A 3 -1.90 -16.99 -34.35
CA GLY A 3 -2.88 -17.89 -33.73
C GLY A 3 -2.61 -18.37 -32.29
N ASP A 4 -1.50 -17.97 -31.66
CA ASP A 4 -1.05 -18.37 -30.31
C ASP A 4 -0.99 -17.23 -29.28
N GLU A 5 -1.49 -16.03 -29.63
CA GLU A 5 -1.47 -14.90 -28.68
C GLU A 5 -2.44 -15.17 -27.50
N ARG A 6 -1.91 -15.02 -26.29
CA ARG A 6 -2.60 -15.25 -25.01
C ARG A 6 -2.64 -13.96 -24.20
N TYR A 7 -3.70 -13.78 -23.42
CA TYR A 7 -3.92 -12.61 -22.59
C TYR A 7 -4.26 -13.03 -21.15
N VAL A 8 -4.08 -12.10 -20.23
CA VAL A 8 -4.44 -12.23 -18.82
C VAL A 8 -5.12 -10.94 -18.36
N VAL A 9 -5.91 -11.02 -17.30
CA VAL A 9 -6.53 -9.85 -16.68
C VAL A 9 -5.93 -9.62 -15.30
N GLY A 10 -5.58 -8.38 -15.00
CA GLY A 10 -5.25 -7.94 -13.65
C GLY A 10 -6.29 -6.98 -13.13
N VAL A 11 -6.66 -7.08 -11.86
CA VAL A 11 -7.62 -6.19 -11.19
C VAL A 11 -7.00 -5.60 -9.93
N ASP A 12 -6.86 -4.28 -9.91
CA ASP A 12 -6.41 -3.48 -8.76
C ASP A 12 -7.63 -2.97 -8.01
N PHE A 13 -7.77 -3.39 -6.74
CA PHE A 13 -8.80 -2.89 -5.83
C PHE A 13 -8.22 -1.83 -4.90
N GLY A 14 -8.30 -0.58 -5.34
CA GLY A 14 -7.89 0.60 -4.58
C GLY A 14 -8.90 1.02 -3.51
N THR A 15 -8.70 2.21 -2.96
CA THR A 15 -9.53 2.75 -1.85
C THR A 15 -10.89 3.31 -2.31
N LEU A 16 -10.97 3.91 -3.49
CA LEU A 16 -12.18 4.58 -3.99
C LEU A 16 -12.75 3.93 -5.27
N SER A 17 -11.93 3.13 -5.96
CA SER A 17 -12.29 2.48 -7.20
C SER A 17 -11.48 1.21 -7.41
N GLY A 18 -11.99 0.35 -8.27
CA GLY A 18 -11.24 -0.77 -8.83
C GLY A 18 -10.95 -0.57 -10.32
N ARG A 19 -9.81 -1.09 -10.77
CA ARG A 19 -9.32 -0.97 -12.15
C ARG A 19 -8.96 -2.35 -12.69
N ALA A 20 -9.44 -2.68 -13.88
CA ALA A 20 -9.07 -3.89 -14.60
C ALA A 20 -8.22 -3.55 -15.83
N VAL A 21 -7.20 -4.35 -16.10
CA VAL A 21 -6.36 -4.24 -17.31
C VAL A 21 -6.27 -5.58 -18.03
N VAL A 22 -6.41 -5.56 -19.35
CA VAL A 22 -6.17 -6.73 -20.21
C VAL A 22 -4.75 -6.64 -20.74
N VAL A 23 -3.94 -7.65 -20.42
CA VAL A 23 -2.50 -7.64 -20.69
C VAL A 23 -2.10 -8.80 -21.59
N ARG A 24 -1.26 -8.51 -22.57
CA ARG A 24 -0.68 -9.53 -23.46
C ARG A 24 0.48 -10.24 -22.77
N VAL A 25 0.39 -11.57 -22.72
CA VAL A 25 1.33 -12.40 -21.95
C VAL A 25 2.78 -12.28 -22.44
N ARG A 26 3.02 -12.16 -23.75
CA ARG A 26 4.38 -12.25 -24.32
C ARG A 26 5.30 -11.06 -24.02
N ASP A 27 4.72 -9.89 -23.74
CA ASP A 27 5.45 -8.61 -23.67
C ASP A 27 4.86 -7.62 -22.65
N GLY A 28 3.81 -8.01 -21.92
CA GLY A 28 3.16 -7.17 -20.92
C GLY A 28 2.41 -5.97 -21.49
N ALA A 29 2.14 -5.92 -22.79
CA ALA A 29 1.39 -4.81 -23.36
C ALA A 29 -0.03 -4.74 -22.79
N GLU A 30 -0.35 -3.62 -22.16
CA GLU A 30 -1.70 -3.25 -21.71
C GLU A 30 -2.54 -2.87 -22.93
N LEU A 31 -3.60 -3.63 -23.21
CA LEU A 31 -4.40 -3.50 -24.44
C LEU A 31 -5.71 -2.76 -24.22
N GLY A 32 -6.23 -2.78 -22.99
CA GLY A 32 -7.43 -2.06 -22.62
C GLY A 32 -7.58 -2.05 -21.11
N ASP A 33 -8.14 -0.96 -20.61
CA ASP A 33 -8.42 -0.75 -19.20
C ASP A 33 -9.90 -0.46 -18.97
N GLY A 34 -10.34 -0.69 -17.74
CA GLY A 34 -11.65 -0.35 -17.25
C GLY A 34 -11.56 0.06 -15.80
N VAL A 35 -12.22 1.17 -15.44
CA VAL A 35 -12.30 1.66 -14.07
C VAL A 35 -13.77 1.72 -13.65
N HIS A 36 -14.03 1.33 -12.41
CA HIS A 36 -15.31 1.49 -11.74
C HIS A 36 -15.10 2.12 -10.36
N GLU A 37 -15.69 3.29 -10.15
CA GLU A 37 -15.74 3.95 -8.85
C GLU A 37 -16.72 3.23 -7.93
N TYR A 38 -16.34 3.01 -6.68
CA TYR A 38 -17.18 2.33 -5.69
C TYR A 38 -18.45 3.14 -5.42
N GLY A 39 -19.61 2.50 -5.52
CA GLY A 39 -20.91 3.18 -5.36
C GLY A 39 -21.11 3.76 -3.96
N HIS A 40 -20.54 3.12 -2.94
CA HIS A 40 -20.59 3.59 -1.55
C HIS A 40 -19.32 4.34 -1.14
N GLY A 41 -18.25 4.31 -1.95
CA GLY A 41 -16.97 4.95 -1.63
C GLY A 41 -16.36 4.41 -0.32
N VAL A 42 -15.79 5.32 0.46
CA VAL A 42 -15.45 5.03 1.86
C VAL A 42 -16.66 5.33 2.74
N ILE A 43 -17.00 4.37 3.59
CA ILE A 43 -18.04 4.49 4.61
C ILE A 43 -17.38 4.91 5.93
N ASP A 44 -17.18 6.21 6.15
CA ASP A 44 -16.51 6.78 7.34
C ASP A 44 -17.39 7.72 8.19
N GLU A 45 -18.53 8.18 7.67
CA GLU A 45 -19.48 9.00 8.45
C GLU A 45 -20.74 8.22 8.87
N ARG A 46 -21.33 7.46 7.94
CA ARG A 46 -22.60 6.75 8.14
C ARG A 46 -22.66 5.48 7.34
N LEU A 47 -23.22 4.42 7.92
CA LEU A 47 -23.57 3.21 7.18
C LEU A 47 -24.60 3.50 6.07
N PRO A 48 -24.69 2.66 5.03
CA PRO A 48 -25.75 2.76 4.03
C PRO A 48 -27.18 2.71 4.61
N SER A 49 -27.37 2.11 5.79
CA SER A 49 -28.66 2.13 6.50
C SER A 49 -28.96 3.44 7.26
N GLY A 50 -27.98 4.35 7.35
CA GLY A 50 -28.09 5.67 7.96
C GLY A 50 -27.50 5.80 9.37
N ALA A 51 -27.09 4.68 10.00
CA ALA A 51 -26.46 4.68 11.31
C ALA A 51 -25.12 5.47 11.29
N GLY A 52 -24.91 6.35 12.26
CA GLY A 52 -23.69 7.17 12.35
C GLY A 52 -22.49 6.36 12.84
N LEU A 53 -21.30 6.73 12.36
CA LEU A 53 -20.02 6.12 12.74
C LEU A 53 -19.24 7.05 13.67
N PRO A 54 -18.53 6.50 14.68
CA PRO A 54 -17.58 7.27 15.47
C PRO A 54 -16.39 7.76 14.61
N PRO A 55 -15.61 8.74 15.11
CA PRO A 55 -14.34 9.13 14.49
C PRO A 55 -13.38 7.94 14.30
N ASP A 56 -12.47 8.05 13.33
CA ASP A 56 -11.44 7.05 12.98
C ASP A 56 -11.99 5.71 12.46
N TRP A 57 -13.29 5.61 12.22
CA TRP A 57 -13.90 4.50 11.51
C TRP A 57 -13.79 4.71 10.01
N ALA A 58 -13.34 3.67 9.31
CA ALA A 58 -13.42 3.59 7.86
C ALA A 58 -13.85 2.18 7.44
N LEU A 59 -14.97 2.09 6.73
CA LEU A 59 -15.56 0.84 6.26
C LEU A 59 -15.71 0.87 4.74
N GLN A 60 -15.99 -0.29 4.14
CA GLN A 60 -16.29 -0.41 2.70
C GLN A 60 -17.39 -1.44 2.45
N SER A 61 -18.04 -1.35 1.29
CA SER A 61 -19.05 -2.32 0.85
C SER A 61 -18.40 -3.44 0.02
N PRO A 62 -18.57 -4.73 0.38
CA PRO A 62 -18.11 -5.84 -0.46
C PRO A 62 -18.77 -5.89 -1.84
N GLU A 63 -19.99 -5.36 -1.95
CA GLU A 63 -20.73 -5.32 -3.22
C GLU A 63 -20.04 -4.41 -4.25
N ASP A 64 -19.41 -3.32 -3.80
CA ASP A 64 -18.65 -2.43 -4.69
C ASP A 64 -17.47 -3.17 -5.34
N TRP A 65 -16.85 -4.12 -4.61
CA TRP A 65 -15.78 -4.95 -5.15
C TRP A 65 -16.31 -5.94 -6.20
N LEU A 66 -17.49 -6.51 -5.98
CA LEU A 66 -18.15 -7.35 -6.98
C LEU A 66 -18.57 -6.55 -8.21
N ASP A 67 -18.97 -5.29 -8.05
CA ASP A 67 -19.31 -4.41 -9.17
C ASP A 67 -18.09 -4.06 -10.04
N VAL A 68 -16.88 -3.95 -9.48
CA VAL A 68 -15.65 -3.87 -10.29
C VAL A 68 -15.52 -5.08 -11.21
N LEU A 69 -15.75 -6.29 -10.69
CA LEU A 69 -15.70 -7.51 -11.51
C LEU A 69 -16.78 -7.49 -12.61
N ARG A 70 -17.97 -6.96 -12.30
CA ARG A 70 -19.12 -6.90 -13.23
C ARG A 70 -19.02 -5.78 -14.26
N LEU A 71 -18.26 -4.72 -13.99
CA LEU A 71 -18.28 -3.49 -14.79
C LEU A 71 -16.91 -3.12 -15.35
N ALA A 72 -15.85 -3.16 -14.52
CA ALA A 72 -14.51 -2.80 -14.95
C ALA A 72 -13.89 -3.87 -15.86
N VAL A 73 -14.04 -5.16 -15.51
CA VAL A 73 -13.46 -6.27 -16.33
C VAL A 73 -14.09 -6.35 -17.72
N PRO A 74 -15.44 -6.35 -17.89
CA PRO A 74 -16.04 -6.31 -19.22
C PRO A 74 -15.67 -5.07 -20.02
N LYS A 75 -15.55 -3.90 -19.37
CA LYS A 75 -15.11 -2.66 -20.02
C LYS A 75 -13.68 -2.80 -20.54
N ALA A 76 -12.76 -3.32 -19.75
CA ALA A 76 -11.37 -3.53 -20.16
C ALA A 76 -11.28 -4.49 -21.36
N LEU A 77 -12.07 -5.57 -21.36
CA LEU A 77 -12.17 -6.52 -22.49
C LEU A 77 -12.71 -5.84 -23.76
N ALA A 78 -13.74 -5.02 -23.63
CA ALA A 78 -14.33 -4.30 -24.75
C ALA A 78 -13.34 -3.30 -25.37
N VAL A 79 -12.59 -2.56 -24.54
CA VAL A 79 -11.54 -1.63 -24.99
C VAL A 79 -10.39 -2.39 -25.66
N ALA A 80 -9.96 -3.51 -25.09
CA ALA A 80 -8.88 -4.32 -25.64
C ALA A 80 -9.23 -4.93 -27.01
N GLY A 81 -10.52 -5.19 -27.27
CA GLY A 81 -10.98 -5.76 -28.55
C GLY A 81 -10.46 -7.17 -28.82
N VAL A 82 -10.03 -7.90 -27.77
CA VAL A 82 -9.52 -9.27 -27.88
C VAL A 82 -10.61 -10.29 -27.55
N PRO A 83 -10.60 -11.50 -28.14
CA PRO A 83 -11.56 -12.54 -27.78
C PRO A 83 -11.34 -13.02 -26.34
N ALA A 84 -12.39 -13.01 -25.51
CA ALA A 84 -12.31 -13.50 -24.13
C ALA A 84 -11.81 -14.95 -24.03
N SER A 85 -12.07 -15.79 -25.03
CA SER A 85 -11.55 -17.17 -25.13
C SER A 85 -10.02 -17.28 -25.22
N ARG A 86 -9.31 -16.16 -25.40
CA ARG A 86 -7.84 -16.07 -25.39
C ARG A 86 -7.28 -15.60 -24.04
N VAL A 87 -8.14 -15.23 -23.09
CA VAL A 87 -7.72 -14.92 -21.72
C VAL A 87 -7.52 -16.25 -20.98
N ILE A 88 -6.33 -16.45 -20.44
CA ILE A 88 -5.93 -17.71 -19.78
C ILE A 88 -5.96 -17.64 -18.25
N GLY A 89 -6.06 -16.44 -17.69
CA GLY A 89 -6.13 -16.25 -16.25
C GLY A 89 -6.47 -14.83 -15.83
N ILE A 90 -6.86 -14.72 -14.56
CA ILE A 90 -7.14 -13.47 -13.86
C ILE A 90 -6.38 -13.44 -12.53
N GLY A 91 -5.86 -12.28 -12.16
CA GLY A 91 -5.22 -12.02 -10.87
C GLY A 91 -5.74 -10.72 -10.29
N THR A 92 -5.71 -10.61 -8.96
CA THR A 92 -6.22 -9.43 -8.25
C THR A 92 -5.26 -9.00 -7.16
N ASP A 93 -5.20 -7.70 -6.93
CA ASP A 93 -4.53 -7.09 -5.78
C ASP A 93 -5.52 -6.20 -5.02
N PHE A 94 -5.21 -5.94 -3.75
CA PHE A 94 -6.08 -5.19 -2.86
C PHE A 94 -5.27 -4.26 -1.96
N THR A 95 -5.91 -3.20 -1.48
CA THR A 95 -5.40 -2.44 -0.33
C THR A 95 -5.07 -3.37 0.85
N ALA A 96 -3.97 -3.09 1.55
CA ALA A 96 -3.45 -3.98 2.60
C ALA A 96 -4.25 -3.90 3.91
N CYS A 97 -4.61 -5.06 4.47
CA CYS A 97 -5.40 -5.19 5.69
C CYS A 97 -6.81 -4.60 5.65
N THR A 98 -7.47 -4.72 4.49
CA THR A 98 -8.92 -4.52 4.41
C THR A 98 -9.60 -5.85 4.74
N VAL A 99 -10.02 -6.03 6.00
CA VAL A 99 -10.53 -7.30 6.53
C VAL A 99 -12.02 -7.27 6.80
N LEU A 100 -12.70 -8.41 6.72
CA LEU A 100 -14.12 -8.54 6.99
C LEU A 100 -14.47 -9.80 7.77
N PRO A 101 -15.52 -9.74 8.61
CA PRO A 101 -16.12 -10.94 9.19
C PRO A 101 -17.03 -11.61 8.15
N ALA A 102 -16.90 -12.93 8.01
CA ALA A 102 -17.72 -13.71 7.10
C ALA A 102 -18.18 -15.02 7.75
N ALA A 103 -19.28 -15.56 7.24
CA ALA A 103 -19.74 -16.90 7.58
C ALA A 103 -18.91 -17.98 6.87
N ALA A 104 -19.11 -19.24 7.24
CA ALA A 104 -18.35 -20.39 6.72
C ALA A 104 -18.49 -20.60 5.19
N ASP A 105 -19.53 -20.03 4.57
CA ASP A 105 -19.76 -20.05 3.13
C ASP A 105 -19.21 -18.81 2.40
N GLY A 106 -18.57 -17.90 3.13
CA GLY A 106 -17.98 -16.67 2.59
C GLY A 106 -18.97 -15.51 2.48
N THR A 107 -20.20 -15.65 3.00
CA THR A 107 -21.16 -14.53 3.10
C THR A 107 -20.61 -13.48 4.08
N PRO A 108 -20.33 -12.23 3.64
CA PRO A 108 -19.99 -11.13 4.54
C PRO A 108 -21.10 -10.89 5.56
N LEU A 109 -20.75 -10.72 6.83
CA LEU A 109 -21.79 -10.56 7.86
C LEU A 109 -22.61 -9.27 7.69
N CYS A 110 -22.11 -8.24 7.00
CA CYS A 110 -22.90 -7.04 6.68
C CYS A 110 -24.13 -7.33 5.80
N GLU A 111 -24.17 -8.43 5.05
CA GLU A 111 -25.37 -8.83 4.31
C GLU A 111 -26.49 -9.32 5.25
N ARG A 112 -26.13 -9.88 6.41
CA ARG A 112 -27.08 -10.36 7.43
C ARG A 112 -27.41 -9.28 8.46
N HIS A 113 -26.43 -8.43 8.75
CA HIS A 113 -26.50 -7.39 9.78
C HIS A 113 -26.09 -6.02 9.22
N PRO A 114 -26.83 -5.47 8.23
CA PRO A 114 -26.45 -4.22 7.57
C PRO A 114 -26.39 -3.02 8.52
N ASP A 115 -27.10 -3.08 9.65
CA ASP A 115 -27.15 -2.03 10.67
C ASP A 115 -26.04 -2.10 11.72
N ARG A 116 -25.21 -3.15 11.73
CA ARG A 116 -24.11 -3.32 12.69
C ARG A 116 -22.78 -2.86 12.07
N PRO A 117 -22.15 -1.78 12.54
CA PRO A 117 -20.89 -1.28 11.96
C PRO A 117 -19.74 -2.30 11.94
N HIS A 118 -19.70 -3.22 12.91
CA HIS A 118 -18.68 -4.27 12.96
C HIS A 118 -18.87 -5.40 11.94
N ALA A 119 -20.06 -5.51 11.33
CA ALA A 119 -20.35 -6.51 10.30
C ALA A 119 -19.73 -6.16 8.94
N TRP A 120 -19.38 -4.89 8.74
CA TRP A 120 -18.80 -4.38 7.51
C TRP A 120 -17.27 -4.55 7.47
N PRO A 121 -16.69 -4.70 6.26
CA PRO A 121 -15.26 -4.62 6.07
C PRO A 121 -14.60 -3.42 6.76
N LYS A 122 -13.53 -3.69 7.50
CA LYS A 122 -12.65 -2.69 8.09
C LYS A 122 -11.58 -2.33 7.07
N LEU A 123 -11.72 -1.15 6.47
CA LEU A 123 -10.77 -0.62 5.49
C LEU A 123 -9.37 -0.46 6.10
N TRP A 124 -8.31 -0.48 5.29
CA TRP A 124 -6.93 -0.26 5.74
C TRP A 124 -6.79 0.99 6.63
N LYS A 125 -7.41 2.12 6.25
CA LYS A 125 -7.39 3.40 7.00
C LYS A 125 -8.31 3.46 8.24
N HIS A 126 -8.82 2.32 8.71
CA HIS A 126 -9.58 2.24 9.97
C HIS A 126 -8.60 2.26 11.15
N HIS A 127 -8.60 3.35 11.92
CA HIS A 127 -7.66 3.58 13.02
C HIS A 127 -8.30 3.46 14.41
N ALA A 128 -9.62 3.28 14.50
CA ALA A 128 -10.32 3.19 15.78
C ALA A 128 -9.93 1.96 16.64
N ALA A 129 -9.08 1.06 16.13
CA ALA A 129 -8.50 -0.07 16.87
C ALA A 129 -7.14 0.25 17.52
N GLN A 130 -6.75 1.53 17.62
CA GLN A 130 -5.48 1.94 18.23
C GLN A 130 -5.31 1.45 19.70
N PRO A 131 -6.30 1.54 20.58
CA PRO A 131 -6.15 1.02 21.95
C PRO A 131 -5.90 -0.49 22.01
N GLN A 132 -6.37 -1.25 21.02
CA GLN A 132 -6.09 -2.69 20.90
C GLN A 132 -4.65 -2.92 20.43
N ALA A 133 -4.20 -2.16 19.41
CA ALA A 133 -2.82 -2.23 18.93
C ALA A 133 -1.81 -1.88 20.03
N ASP A 134 -2.07 -0.83 20.83
CA ASP A 134 -1.19 -0.43 21.94
C ASP A 134 -1.04 -1.55 22.98
N ARG A 135 -2.12 -2.27 23.29
CA ARG A 135 -2.09 -3.42 24.20
C ARG A 135 -1.35 -4.62 23.62
N ILE A 136 -1.57 -4.92 22.34
CA ILE A 136 -0.80 -5.95 21.60
C ILE A 136 0.69 -5.65 21.71
N ASN A 137 1.09 -4.41 21.43
CA ASN A 137 2.48 -3.99 21.47
C ASN A 137 3.08 -4.04 22.88
N ALA A 138 2.36 -3.52 23.88
CA ALA A 138 2.82 -3.53 25.26
C ALA A 138 3.06 -4.95 25.78
N LEU A 139 2.12 -5.87 25.54
CA LEU A 139 2.25 -7.27 25.94
C LEU A 139 3.37 -7.98 25.17
N ALA A 140 3.51 -7.71 23.88
CA ALA A 140 4.57 -8.31 23.06
C ALA A 140 5.96 -7.88 23.53
N ALA A 141 6.11 -6.59 23.90
CA ALA A 141 7.34 -6.06 24.48
C ALA A 141 7.62 -6.66 25.87
N GLU A 142 6.60 -6.76 26.73
CA GLU A 142 6.71 -7.36 28.07
C GLU A 142 7.16 -8.82 28.01
N ARG A 143 6.56 -9.61 27.11
CA ARG A 143 6.88 -11.04 26.92
C ARG A 143 8.15 -11.28 26.09
N GLY A 144 8.71 -10.24 25.47
CA GLY A 144 9.85 -10.38 24.56
C GLY A 144 9.52 -11.25 23.34
N GLU A 145 8.32 -11.08 22.78
CA GLU A 145 7.85 -11.88 21.65
C GLU A 145 8.77 -11.72 20.44
N PRO A 146 9.31 -12.82 19.88
CA PRO A 146 10.39 -12.76 18.89
C PRO A 146 9.93 -12.21 17.53
N TRP A 147 8.64 -12.24 17.24
CA TRP A 147 8.09 -11.70 16.00
C TRP A 147 8.02 -10.17 16.00
N LEU A 148 8.06 -9.48 17.15
CA LEU A 148 7.89 -8.03 17.21
C LEU A 148 8.98 -7.26 16.45
N GLY A 149 10.23 -7.75 16.50
CA GLY A 149 11.35 -7.22 15.73
C GLY A 149 11.16 -7.34 14.20
N ARG A 150 10.32 -8.29 13.74
CA ARG A 150 9.97 -8.45 12.32
C ARG A 150 9.03 -7.35 11.80
N TYR A 151 8.50 -6.50 12.67
CA TYR A 151 7.60 -5.39 12.33
C TYR A 151 8.12 -4.04 12.86
N GLY A 152 9.44 -3.90 12.95
CA GLY A 152 10.06 -2.64 13.38
C GLY A 152 9.74 -2.24 14.82
N GLY A 153 9.27 -3.18 15.66
CA GLY A 153 8.96 -2.95 17.07
C GLY A 153 7.50 -2.60 17.38
N LYS A 154 6.62 -2.48 16.38
CA LYS A 154 5.22 -2.10 16.60
C LYS A 154 4.26 -2.66 15.54
N ILE A 155 3.14 -3.19 16.02
CA ILE A 155 1.95 -3.56 15.24
C ILE A 155 1.04 -2.34 15.09
N SER A 156 0.53 -2.13 13.87
CA SER A 156 -0.39 -1.04 13.54
C SER A 156 -1.84 -1.35 13.95
N SER A 157 -2.62 -0.29 14.25
CA SER A 157 -4.09 -0.36 14.41
C SER A 157 -4.81 -0.76 13.12
N GLU A 158 -4.16 -0.57 11.98
CA GLU A 158 -4.67 -0.98 10.68
C GLU A 158 -4.69 -2.50 10.51
N TRP A 159 -4.01 -3.28 11.37
CA TRP A 159 -3.70 -4.70 11.13
C TRP A 159 -4.69 -5.68 11.77
N GLN A 160 -4.65 -6.95 11.32
CA GLN A 160 -5.74 -7.91 11.49
C GLN A 160 -6.11 -8.16 12.95
N PHE A 161 -5.11 -8.32 13.83
CA PHE A 161 -5.33 -8.66 15.24
C PHE A 161 -5.94 -7.51 16.03
N ALA A 162 -5.50 -6.26 15.80
CA ALA A 162 -6.06 -5.09 16.47
C ALA A 162 -7.55 -4.92 16.11
N LYS A 163 -7.87 -5.03 14.81
CA LYS A 163 -9.25 -4.94 14.32
C LYS A 163 -10.13 -6.09 14.83
N ALA A 164 -9.63 -7.32 14.85
CA ALA A 164 -10.38 -8.47 15.39
C ALA A 164 -10.64 -8.33 16.89
N LEU A 165 -9.65 -7.89 17.67
CA LEU A 165 -9.81 -7.64 19.11
C LEU A 165 -10.82 -6.52 19.38
N GLN A 166 -10.85 -5.49 18.53
CA GLN A 166 -11.83 -4.41 18.63
C GLN A 166 -13.26 -4.93 18.39
N VAL A 167 -13.46 -5.81 17.40
CA VAL A 167 -14.76 -6.44 17.14
C VAL A 167 -15.17 -7.30 18.33
N LEU A 168 -14.27 -8.12 18.89
CA LEU A 168 -14.56 -8.93 20.08
C LEU A 168 -15.04 -8.09 21.26
N GLU A 169 -14.38 -6.96 21.54
CA GLU A 169 -14.69 -6.14 22.71
C GLU A 169 -15.94 -5.27 22.55
N GLN A 170 -16.22 -4.81 21.33
CA GLN A 170 -17.30 -3.87 21.07
C GLN A 170 -18.56 -4.55 20.52
N ASP A 171 -18.42 -5.71 19.90
CA ASP A 171 -19.51 -6.51 19.34
C ASP A 171 -19.22 -8.02 19.46
N PRO A 172 -19.20 -8.58 20.69
CA PRO A 172 -18.84 -9.97 20.95
C PRO A 172 -19.79 -10.98 20.30
N GLU A 173 -21.07 -10.63 20.14
CA GLU A 173 -22.04 -11.49 19.45
C GLU A 173 -21.68 -11.65 17.97
N LEU A 174 -21.33 -10.56 17.29
CA LEU A 174 -20.91 -10.61 15.89
C LEU A 174 -19.55 -11.31 15.75
N TYR A 175 -18.61 -11.06 16.67
CA TYR A 175 -17.34 -11.80 16.71
C TYR A 175 -17.57 -13.31 16.81
N ALA A 176 -18.50 -13.75 17.66
CA ALA A 176 -18.85 -15.14 17.83
C ALA A 176 -19.53 -15.73 16.58
N GLU A 177 -20.40 -14.96 15.90
CA GLU A 177 -21.04 -15.38 14.65
C GLU A 177 -20.06 -15.51 13.47
N ALA A 178 -18.99 -14.73 13.45
CA ALA A 178 -18.01 -14.76 12.36
C ALA A 178 -17.24 -16.09 12.34
N ASP A 179 -17.55 -16.96 11.39
CA ASP A 179 -16.76 -18.17 11.14
C ASP A 179 -15.36 -17.86 10.59
N ARG A 180 -15.21 -16.72 9.89
CA ARG A 180 -13.98 -16.25 9.27
C ARG A 180 -13.72 -14.79 9.55
N TRP A 181 -12.44 -14.47 9.74
CA TRP A 181 -11.88 -13.13 9.67
C TRP A 181 -10.91 -13.12 8.49
N ILE A 182 -11.31 -12.50 7.38
CA ILE A 182 -10.67 -12.68 6.08
C ILE A 182 -10.28 -11.36 5.44
N GLU A 183 -9.15 -11.35 4.74
CA GLU A 183 -8.71 -10.23 3.92
C GLU A 183 -9.57 -10.12 2.67
N ALA A 184 -9.88 -8.90 2.24
CA ALA A 184 -10.60 -8.65 1.00
C ALA A 184 -9.84 -9.21 -0.21
N ALA A 185 -8.49 -9.17 -0.17
CA ALA A 185 -7.61 -9.80 -1.15
C ALA A 185 -7.84 -11.32 -1.28
N ASP A 186 -8.21 -12.00 -0.19
CA ASP A 186 -8.49 -13.44 -0.18
C ASP A 186 -9.97 -13.72 -0.46
N TRP A 187 -10.86 -12.91 0.11
CA TRP A 187 -12.31 -13.04 -0.07
C TRP A 187 -12.71 -12.87 -1.53
N ILE A 188 -12.13 -11.92 -2.25
CA ILE A 188 -12.44 -11.73 -3.68
C ILE A 188 -12.04 -12.97 -4.50
N ILE A 189 -10.91 -13.61 -4.16
CA ILE A 189 -10.48 -14.87 -4.78
C ILE A 189 -11.44 -16.00 -4.44
N TRP A 190 -11.95 -16.07 -3.21
CA TRP A 190 -13.01 -17.01 -2.85
C TRP A 190 -14.27 -16.79 -3.70
N ARG A 191 -14.67 -15.54 -3.95
CA ARG A 191 -15.81 -15.25 -4.84
C ARG A 191 -15.54 -15.64 -6.29
N LEU A 192 -14.30 -15.57 -6.77
CA LEU A 192 -13.92 -15.98 -8.12
C LEU A 192 -13.88 -17.51 -8.29
N THR A 193 -13.36 -18.23 -7.28
CA THR A 193 -13.04 -19.68 -7.36
C THR A 193 -14.06 -20.59 -6.68
N GLY A 194 -14.88 -20.05 -5.78
CA GLY A 194 -15.81 -20.79 -4.94
C GLY A 194 -15.17 -21.53 -3.76
N THR A 195 -13.85 -21.42 -3.57
CA THR A 195 -13.12 -22.04 -2.45
C THR A 195 -12.28 -21.00 -1.72
N GLU A 196 -12.25 -21.06 -0.39
CA GLU A 196 -11.42 -20.18 0.43
C GLU A 196 -9.93 -20.50 0.22
N SER A 197 -9.13 -19.45 0.00
CA SER A 197 -7.66 -19.52 -0.02
C SER A 197 -7.10 -18.31 0.72
N ARG A 198 -5.99 -18.47 1.44
CA ARG A 198 -5.29 -17.39 2.15
C ARG A 198 -3.92 -17.18 1.55
N ASN A 199 -3.46 -15.94 1.42
CA ASN A 199 -2.15 -15.65 0.82
C ASN A 199 -1.06 -15.38 1.89
N THR A 200 0.20 -15.69 1.55
CA THR A 200 1.35 -15.47 2.45
C THR A 200 1.65 -13.99 2.71
N CYS A 201 1.32 -13.09 1.77
CA CYS A 201 1.59 -11.66 1.89
C CYS A 201 0.80 -11.04 3.05
N THR A 202 -0.54 -11.05 3.00
CA THR A 202 -1.36 -10.42 4.03
C THR A 202 -1.23 -11.12 5.38
N ALA A 203 -1.17 -12.46 5.40
CA ALA A 203 -0.93 -13.23 6.62
C ALA A 203 0.40 -12.83 7.28
N GLY A 204 1.46 -12.68 6.50
CA GLY A 204 2.77 -12.26 7.01
C GLY A 204 2.78 -10.80 7.47
N TYR A 205 2.48 -9.85 6.58
CA TYR A 205 2.65 -8.43 6.90
C TYR A 205 1.61 -7.89 7.87
N LYS A 206 0.39 -8.42 7.85
CA LYS A 206 -0.77 -7.85 8.57
C LYS A 206 -1.40 -8.83 9.55
N GLY A 207 -1.11 -10.12 9.44
CA GLY A 207 -1.59 -11.21 10.30
C GLY A 207 -0.55 -11.76 11.29
N ILE A 208 0.62 -11.14 11.46
CA ILE A 208 1.65 -11.58 12.43
C ILE A 208 2.08 -13.05 12.19
N HIS A 209 2.00 -13.54 10.95
CA HIS A 209 2.40 -14.90 10.61
C HIS A 209 3.89 -14.95 10.28
N GLN A 210 4.69 -15.45 11.21
CA GLN A 210 6.15 -15.55 11.10
C GLN A 210 6.61 -16.97 11.34
N ASP A 211 7.62 -17.41 10.59
CA ASP A 211 8.26 -18.73 10.74
C ASP A 211 7.24 -19.90 10.76
N GLY A 212 6.17 -19.77 9.97
CA GLY A 212 5.10 -20.77 9.84
C GLY A 212 4.06 -20.78 10.96
N ARG A 213 3.97 -19.71 11.77
CA ARG A 213 3.12 -19.65 12.96
C ARG A 213 2.51 -18.27 13.18
N TYR A 214 1.33 -18.25 13.76
CA TYR A 214 0.71 -17.07 14.36
C TYR A 214 1.20 -16.87 15.82
N PRO A 215 0.89 -15.72 16.47
CA PRO A 215 1.10 -15.56 17.90
C PRO A 215 0.50 -16.71 18.71
N SER A 216 1.14 -17.06 19.81
CA SER A 216 0.73 -18.22 20.60
C SER A 216 -0.66 -18.04 21.21
N ARG A 217 -1.39 -19.14 21.37
CA ARG A 217 -2.69 -19.16 22.07
C ARG A 217 -2.61 -18.52 23.47
N GLU A 218 -1.51 -18.73 24.18
CA GLU A 218 -1.28 -18.13 25.51
C GLU A 218 -1.15 -16.60 25.42
N TYR A 219 -0.32 -16.10 24.50
CA TYR A 219 -0.19 -14.66 24.25
C TYR A 219 -1.55 -14.02 23.90
N LEU A 220 -2.34 -14.69 23.06
CA LEU A 220 -3.66 -14.21 22.66
C LEU A 220 -4.69 -14.25 23.81
N ALA A 221 -4.62 -15.26 24.68
CA ALA A 221 -5.47 -15.35 25.87
C ALA A 221 -5.16 -14.26 26.91
N ASP A 222 -3.89 -13.85 27.04
CA ASP A 222 -3.46 -12.76 27.91
C ASP A 222 -3.97 -11.39 27.44
N LEU A 223 -4.20 -11.21 26.14
CA LEU A 223 -4.89 -10.01 25.62
C LEU A 223 -6.37 -10.02 25.99
N HIS A 224 -7.04 -11.14 25.73
CA HIS A 224 -8.43 -11.37 26.12
C HIS A 224 -8.75 -12.89 26.08
N PRO A 225 -9.39 -13.49 27.10
CA PRO A 225 -9.64 -14.94 27.15
C PRO A 225 -10.38 -15.48 25.93
N ASP A 226 -11.42 -14.78 25.45
CA ASP A 226 -12.19 -15.17 24.26
C ASP A 226 -11.49 -14.88 22.92
N PHE A 227 -10.27 -14.33 22.97
CA PHE A 227 -9.42 -14.09 21.80
C PHE A 227 -8.36 -15.17 21.60
N ALA A 228 -8.19 -16.08 22.57
CA ALA A 228 -7.19 -17.14 22.56
C ALA A 228 -7.17 -17.95 21.25
N ASP A 229 -8.36 -18.20 20.69
CA ASP A 229 -8.58 -19.05 19.50
C ASP A 229 -8.90 -18.22 18.24
N VAL A 230 -8.54 -16.93 18.18
CA VAL A 230 -8.80 -16.06 17.00
C VAL A 230 -8.19 -16.62 15.71
N THR A 231 -7.07 -17.35 15.80
CA THR A 231 -6.37 -17.94 14.65
C THR A 231 -7.22 -18.96 13.91
N ASP A 232 -8.19 -19.59 14.58
CA ASP A 232 -9.12 -20.52 13.95
C ASP A 232 -9.99 -19.82 12.89
N LYS A 233 -10.23 -18.51 13.04
CA LYS A 233 -10.96 -17.67 12.07
C LYS A 233 -10.09 -17.21 10.90
N LEU A 234 -8.76 -17.29 11.02
CA LEU A 234 -7.78 -16.86 10.01
C LEU A 234 -7.40 -17.99 9.04
N GLY A 235 -7.40 -19.24 9.52
CA GLY A 235 -6.93 -20.40 8.77
C GLY A 235 -5.39 -20.51 8.74
N HIS A 236 -4.90 -21.72 8.50
CA HIS A 236 -3.46 -22.05 8.58
C HIS A 236 -2.80 -22.40 7.25
N ASP A 237 -3.58 -22.84 6.26
CA ASP A 237 -3.06 -23.23 4.95
C ASP A 237 -2.90 -21.98 4.07
N LEU A 238 -1.66 -21.50 3.96
CA LEU A 238 -1.31 -20.33 3.17
C LEU A 238 -0.82 -20.73 1.78
N ALA A 239 -1.41 -20.12 0.76
CA ALA A 239 -1.05 -20.29 -0.64
C ALA A 239 0.06 -19.30 -1.04
N PRO A 240 1.07 -19.75 -1.81
CA PRO A 240 2.18 -18.90 -2.23
C PRO A 240 1.74 -17.87 -3.28
N LEU A 241 2.37 -16.70 -3.25
CA LEU A 241 2.13 -15.65 -4.26
C LEU A 241 2.50 -16.15 -5.66
N GLY A 242 1.64 -15.82 -6.63
CA GLY A 242 1.76 -16.31 -8.01
C GLY A 242 1.28 -17.75 -8.20
N GLY A 243 0.90 -18.44 -7.11
CA GLY A 243 0.28 -19.75 -7.15
C GLY A 243 -1.14 -19.74 -7.74
N LEU A 244 -1.61 -20.93 -8.11
CA LEU A 244 -2.98 -21.16 -8.57
C LEU A 244 -3.90 -21.31 -7.36
N ALA A 245 -4.78 -20.34 -7.11
CA ALA A 245 -5.80 -20.44 -6.07
C ALA A 245 -6.94 -21.39 -6.48
N GLY A 246 -7.23 -21.45 -7.77
CA GLY A 246 -8.28 -22.28 -8.34
C GLY A 246 -8.62 -21.84 -9.75
N THR A 247 -9.82 -22.20 -10.21
CA THR A 247 -10.30 -21.82 -11.54
C THR A 247 -11.56 -20.97 -11.45
N LEU A 248 -11.74 -20.05 -12.40
CA LEU A 248 -12.87 -19.14 -12.44
C LEU A 248 -14.20 -19.91 -12.53
N THR A 249 -15.10 -19.67 -11.59
CA THR A 249 -16.42 -20.32 -11.56
C THR A 249 -17.32 -19.84 -12.68
N ALA A 250 -18.40 -20.58 -12.97
CA ALA A 250 -19.42 -20.14 -13.91
C ALA A 250 -20.12 -18.83 -13.48
N GLN A 251 -20.28 -18.61 -12.17
CA GLN A 251 -20.85 -17.37 -11.64
C GLN A 251 -19.92 -16.19 -11.90
N ALA A 252 -18.65 -16.33 -11.56
CA ALA A 252 -17.65 -15.28 -11.78
C ALA A 252 -17.38 -15.01 -13.28
N ALA A 253 -17.47 -16.03 -14.12
CA ALA A 253 -17.48 -15.88 -15.58
C ALA A 253 -18.66 -15.01 -16.05
N GLY A 254 -19.85 -15.20 -15.46
CA GLY A 254 -21.04 -14.39 -15.72
C GLY A 254 -20.87 -12.91 -15.33
N TRP A 255 -20.11 -12.61 -14.28
CA TRP A 255 -19.78 -11.23 -13.89
C TRP A 255 -18.76 -10.60 -14.83
N THR A 256 -17.65 -11.29 -15.06
CA THR A 256 -16.47 -10.72 -15.72
C THR A 256 -16.52 -10.76 -17.25
N GLY A 257 -17.38 -11.60 -17.83
CA GLY A 257 -17.37 -11.89 -19.27
C GLY A 257 -16.18 -12.77 -19.71
N LEU A 258 -15.41 -13.31 -18.77
CA LEU A 258 -14.30 -14.22 -19.01
C LEU A 258 -14.76 -15.68 -19.10
N PRO A 259 -14.00 -16.57 -19.74
CA PRO A 259 -14.34 -17.99 -19.80
C PRO A 259 -14.26 -18.64 -18.41
N ALA A 260 -15.25 -19.44 -18.04
CA ALA A 260 -15.14 -20.31 -16.86
C ALA A 260 -13.98 -21.29 -17.04
N GLY A 261 -13.33 -21.66 -15.92
CA GLY A 261 -12.23 -22.62 -15.91
C GLY A 261 -10.83 -22.02 -16.13
N ILE A 262 -10.70 -20.72 -16.44
CA ILE A 262 -9.39 -20.06 -16.52
C ILE A 262 -8.74 -19.99 -15.13
N ALA A 263 -7.41 -19.85 -15.09
CA ALA A 263 -6.68 -19.77 -13.84
C ALA A 263 -7.04 -18.51 -13.04
N VAL A 264 -7.13 -18.65 -11.72
CA VAL A 264 -7.24 -17.52 -10.78
C VAL A 264 -5.99 -17.54 -9.90
N ALA A 265 -5.20 -16.47 -9.94
CA ALA A 265 -4.03 -16.33 -9.07
C ALA A 265 -4.45 -16.13 -7.62
N VAL A 266 -3.59 -16.56 -6.69
CA VAL A 266 -3.68 -16.20 -5.27
C VAL A 266 -3.68 -14.68 -5.11
N GLY A 267 -4.52 -14.17 -4.21
CA GLY A 267 -4.65 -12.75 -3.93
C GLY A 267 -3.37 -12.15 -3.38
N ASN A 268 -3.19 -10.85 -3.55
CA ASN A 268 -1.98 -10.15 -3.14
C ASN A 268 -2.27 -8.69 -2.78
N VAL A 269 -1.26 -7.97 -2.31
CA VAL A 269 -1.34 -6.54 -1.94
C VAL A 269 -0.85 -5.66 -3.10
N ASP A 270 -1.56 -4.56 -3.33
CA ASP A 270 -1.31 -3.58 -4.41
C ASP A 270 0.16 -3.14 -4.55
N ALA A 271 0.78 -2.72 -3.44
CA ALA A 271 2.17 -2.29 -3.40
C ALA A 271 3.14 -3.44 -3.75
N HIS A 272 2.83 -4.66 -3.32
CA HIS A 272 3.72 -5.81 -3.45
C HIS A 272 3.72 -6.36 -4.88
N VAL A 273 2.56 -6.43 -5.54
CA VAL A 273 2.49 -6.85 -6.95
C VAL A 273 3.13 -5.86 -7.90
N THR A 274 3.20 -4.57 -7.51
CA THR A 274 3.80 -3.51 -8.34
C THR A 274 5.29 -3.78 -8.61
N ALA A 275 5.99 -4.51 -7.73
CA ALA A 275 7.38 -4.91 -7.97
C ALA A 275 7.55 -5.77 -9.23
N ALA A 276 6.60 -6.67 -9.51
CA ALA A 276 6.61 -7.47 -10.72
C ALA A 276 6.38 -6.62 -11.99
N ALA A 277 5.48 -5.64 -11.91
CA ALA A 277 5.18 -4.72 -13.02
C ALA A 277 6.38 -3.82 -13.38
N ALA A 278 7.19 -3.47 -12.39
CA ALA A 278 8.42 -2.71 -12.59
C ALA A 278 9.62 -3.57 -13.05
N ASP A 279 9.46 -4.90 -13.14
CA ASP A 279 10.59 -5.83 -13.21
C ASP A 279 11.62 -5.51 -12.12
N ALA A 280 11.18 -5.40 -10.86
CA ALA A 280 12.00 -5.05 -9.70
C ALA A 280 11.89 -6.13 -8.62
N VAL A 281 12.16 -7.37 -9.03
CA VAL A 281 11.93 -8.60 -8.24
C VAL A 281 13.23 -9.29 -7.81
N ARG A 282 14.37 -8.63 -7.99
CA ARG A 282 15.69 -9.13 -7.55
C ARG A 282 16.10 -8.46 -6.25
N PRO A 283 16.97 -9.10 -5.44
CA PRO A 283 17.51 -8.48 -4.23
C PRO A 283 18.04 -7.06 -4.45
N GLY A 284 17.75 -6.16 -3.52
CA GLY A 284 18.24 -4.78 -3.53
C GLY A 284 17.51 -3.81 -4.48
N GLN A 285 16.46 -4.24 -5.15
CA GLN A 285 15.62 -3.37 -5.97
C GLN A 285 14.43 -2.86 -5.15
N MET A 286 14.56 -1.67 -4.59
CA MET A 286 13.50 -1.04 -3.82
C MET A 286 12.52 -0.34 -4.76
N VAL A 287 11.23 -0.66 -4.63
CA VAL A 287 10.15 0.01 -5.34
C VAL A 287 9.42 0.94 -4.39
N ALA A 288 9.44 2.23 -4.69
CA ALA A 288 8.67 3.25 -4.00
C ALA A 288 7.39 3.55 -4.77
N ILE A 289 6.24 3.10 -4.26
CA ILE A 289 4.91 3.36 -4.83
C ILE A 289 4.42 4.69 -4.25
N MET A 290 4.68 5.77 -4.98
CA MET A 290 4.49 7.16 -4.53
C MET A 290 3.12 7.71 -4.92
N GLY A 291 2.30 8.06 -3.92
CA GLY A 291 0.98 8.67 -4.07
C GLY A 291 0.66 9.60 -2.89
N THR A 292 -0.55 9.49 -2.35
CA THR A 292 -0.96 10.13 -1.08
C THR A 292 0.07 9.90 0.03
N SER A 293 0.49 8.64 0.18
CA SER A 293 1.61 8.17 0.98
C SER A 293 2.62 7.46 0.06
N THR A 294 3.74 6.97 0.62
CA THR A 294 4.66 6.11 -0.14
C THR A 294 4.85 4.78 0.56
N CYS A 295 4.61 3.69 -0.16
CA CYS A 295 5.00 2.34 0.27
C CYS A 295 6.32 1.96 -0.40
N HIS A 296 7.30 1.55 0.39
CA HIS A 296 8.58 1.04 -0.09
C HIS A 296 8.59 -0.48 0.08
N VAL A 297 8.70 -1.20 -1.03
CA VAL A 297 8.80 -2.67 -1.01
C VAL A 297 10.12 -3.11 -1.64
N MET A 298 10.75 -4.11 -1.07
CA MET A 298 12.03 -4.62 -1.59
C MET A 298 12.19 -6.10 -1.26
N SER A 299 12.65 -6.90 -2.22
CA SER A 299 13.09 -8.27 -1.93
C SER A 299 14.56 -8.30 -1.54
N SER A 300 14.95 -9.25 -0.69
CA SER A 300 16.33 -9.46 -0.22
C SER A 300 16.58 -10.94 0.04
N ASP A 301 17.80 -11.41 -0.18
CA ASP A 301 18.26 -12.74 0.22
C ASP A 301 18.75 -12.78 1.68
N ARG A 302 18.82 -11.63 2.33
CA ARG A 302 19.24 -11.45 3.72
C ARG A 302 18.06 -11.06 4.60
N LEU A 303 17.93 -11.77 5.72
CA LEU A 303 17.11 -11.36 6.86
C LEU A 303 17.93 -10.47 7.81
N ALA A 304 17.34 -9.35 8.17
CA ALA A 304 17.81 -8.38 9.13
C ALA A 304 16.61 -7.60 9.68
N GLU A 305 16.70 -7.20 10.95
CA GLU A 305 15.73 -6.29 11.56
C GLU A 305 16.10 -4.86 11.18
N VAL A 306 15.21 -4.19 10.44
CA VAL A 306 15.39 -2.80 10.02
C VAL A 306 14.53 -1.91 10.93
N PRO A 307 15.11 -0.94 11.65
CA PRO A 307 14.35 -0.03 12.50
C PRO A 307 13.17 0.61 11.76
N GLY A 308 11.98 0.48 12.34
CA GLY A 308 10.74 1.01 11.82
C GLY A 308 10.30 0.53 10.44
N MET A 309 10.79 -0.62 9.97
CA MET A 309 10.14 -1.30 8.86
C MET A 309 8.72 -1.71 9.26
N CYS A 310 7.80 -1.66 8.30
CA CYS A 310 6.44 -2.16 8.48
C CYS A 310 6.43 -3.69 8.62
N GLY A 311 7.34 -4.39 7.94
CA GLY A 311 7.45 -5.83 8.09
C GLY A 311 8.54 -6.46 7.24
N VAL A 312 9.03 -7.62 7.66
CA VAL A 312 9.80 -8.55 6.82
C VAL A 312 9.17 -9.94 6.83
N VAL A 313 8.90 -10.49 5.65
CA VAL A 313 8.13 -11.73 5.47
C VAL A 313 8.82 -12.62 4.42
N ALA A 314 9.07 -13.88 4.77
CA ALA A 314 9.54 -14.88 3.81
C ALA A 314 8.45 -15.12 2.76
N ASP A 315 8.83 -15.14 1.48
CA ASP A 315 7.90 -15.31 0.35
C ASP A 315 6.83 -14.21 0.27
N GLY A 316 7.05 -13.06 0.93
CA GLY A 316 6.07 -11.98 1.05
C GLY A 316 5.91 -11.09 -0.18
N ILE A 317 6.90 -11.10 -1.09
CA ILE A 317 6.86 -10.39 -2.38
C ILE A 317 7.24 -11.36 -3.50
N VAL A 318 8.41 -11.98 -3.38
CA VAL A 318 8.95 -12.95 -4.33
C VAL A 318 9.20 -14.27 -3.60
N PRO A 319 8.64 -15.40 -4.08
CA PRO A 319 8.94 -16.71 -3.51
C PRO A 319 10.45 -16.98 -3.48
N GLY A 320 10.95 -17.47 -2.35
CA GLY A 320 12.35 -17.76 -2.05
C GLY A 320 13.14 -16.60 -1.44
N LEU A 321 12.56 -15.40 -1.28
CA LEU A 321 13.24 -14.21 -0.75
C LEU A 321 12.51 -13.64 0.47
N TRP A 322 13.21 -12.81 1.23
CA TRP A 322 12.62 -11.95 2.27
C TRP A 322 12.06 -10.70 1.61
N GLY A 323 10.75 -10.49 1.73
CA GLY A 323 10.12 -9.26 1.31
C GLY A 323 10.12 -8.26 2.47
N TYR A 324 10.61 -7.05 2.23
CA TYR A 324 10.59 -5.93 3.16
C TYR A 324 9.54 -4.91 2.75
N GLU A 325 8.84 -4.37 3.74
CA GLU A 325 7.91 -3.25 3.60
C GLU A 325 8.31 -2.13 4.56
N ALA A 326 8.34 -0.90 4.06
CA ALA A 326 8.47 0.33 4.83
C ALA A 326 7.53 1.40 4.27
N GLY A 327 7.29 2.49 5.00
CA GLY A 327 6.32 3.49 4.57
C GLY A 327 6.61 4.91 5.02
N GLN A 328 6.28 5.88 4.17
CA GLN A 328 6.14 7.29 4.54
C GLN A 328 4.65 7.62 4.65
N SER A 329 4.23 8.10 5.81
CA SER A 329 2.81 8.28 6.17
C SER A 329 2.07 9.31 5.32
N GLY A 330 2.79 10.30 4.79
CA GLY A 330 2.23 11.32 3.90
C GLY A 330 3.30 11.85 2.95
N VAL A 331 2.96 11.97 1.67
CA VAL A 331 3.79 12.61 0.64
C VAL A 331 2.89 13.50 -0.21
N GLY A 332 2.06 12.91 -1.07
CA GLY A 332 1.08 13.66 -1.86
C GLY A 332 0.07 14.41 -0.99
N ASP A 333 -0.35 13.83 0.14
CA ASP A 333 -1.29 14.46 1.07
C ASP A 333 -0.69 15.70 1.75
N ILE A 334 0.63 15.74 1.96
CA ILE A 334 1.31 16.92 2.50
C ILE A 334 1.24 18.06 1.49
N PHE A 335 1.45 17.76 0.21
CA PHE A 335 1.35 18.74 -0.87
C PHE A 335 -0.09 19.25 -1.02
N GLY A 336 -1.08 18.34 -0.99
CA GLY A 336 -2.50 18.68 -1.03
C GLY A 336 -2.92 19.55 0.15
N TRP A 337 -2.59 19.12 1.37
CA TRP A 337 -2.83 19.88 2.60
C TRP A 337 -2.29 21.31 2.51
N PHE A 338 -1.04 21.48 2.06
CA PHE A 338 -0.43 22.79 1.95
C PHE A 338 -1.18 23.67 0.94
N VAL A 339 -1.52 23.11 -0.22
CA VAL A 339 -2.30 23.82 -1.24
C VAL A 339 -3.67 24.25 -0.73
N ASP A 340 -4.37 23.37 -0.03
CA ASP A 340 -5.75 23.62 0.41
C ASP A 340 -5.82 24.59 1.58
N ASN A 341 -4.80 24.60 2.45
CA ASN A 341 -4.87 25.30 3.75
C ASN A 341 -3.91 26.49 3.86
N CYS A 342 -2.83 26.53 3.10
CA CYS A 342 -1.75 27.50 3.32
C CYS A 342 -1.49 28.42 2.12
N VAL A 343 -1.99 28.08 0.93
CA VAL A 343 -1.72 28.84 -0.29
C VAL A 343 -2.75 29.96 -0.48
N PRO A 344 -2.35 31.24 -0.57
CA PRO A 344 -3.26 32.34 -0.81
C PRO A 344 -4.05 32.20 -2.11
N ALA A 345 -5.32 32.60 -2.10
CA ALA A 345 -6.24 32.46 -3.25
C ALA A 345 -5.73 33.07 -4.57
N TYR A 346 -4.86 34.09 -4.55
CA TYR A 346 -4.33 34.69 -5.77
C TYR A 346 -3.41 33.74 -6.55
N TYR A 347 -2.76 32.76 -5.90
CA TYR A 347 -1.98 31.72 -6.60
C TYR A 347 -2.86 30.88 -7.54
N ASN A 348 -4.07 30.53 -7.08
CA ASN A 348 -5.04 29.82 -7.90
C ASN A 348 -5.47 30.65 -9.12
N GLN A 349 -5.62 31.97 -8.96
CA GLN A 349 -5.98 32.87 -10.06
C GLN A 349 -4.85 32.96 -11.09
N VAL A 350 -3.60 33.09 -10.65
CA VAL A 350 -2.44 33.13 -11.54
C VAL A 350 -2.29 31.79 -12.26
N ALA A 351 -2.33 30.66 -11.54
CA ALA A 351 -2.25 29.32 -12.13
C ALA A 351 -3.34 29.10 -13.19
N ALA A 352 -4.59 29.44 -12.89
CA ALA A 352 -5.70 29.35 -13.84
C ALA A 352 -5.49 30.24 -15.07
N SER A 353 -4.93 31.44 -14.92
CA SER A 353 -4.61 32.34 -16.04
C SER A 353 -3.52 31.79 -16.96
N GLU A 354 -2.66 30.90 -16.45
CA GLU A 354 -1.62 30.18 -17.18
C GLU A 354 -2.08 28.81 -17.72
N GLY A 355 -3.33 28.42 -17.47
CA GLY A 355 -3.84 27.10 -17.82
C GLY A 355 -3.21 25.95 -17.03
N ARG A 356 -2.73 26.24 -15.81
CA ARG A 356 -2.08 25.31 -14.90
C ARG A 356 -2.92 25.07 -13.66
N THR A 357 -2.74 23.91 -13.05
CA THR A 357 -3.14 23.68 -11.66
C THR A 357 -2.24 24.47 -10.71
N VAL A 358 -2.72 24.73 -9.50
CA VAL A 358 -1.92 25.39 -8.46
C VAL A 358 -0.67 24.58 -8.08
N HIS A 359 -0.75 23.24 -8.10
CA HIS A 359 0.41 22.37 -7.90
C HIS A 359 1.48 22.56 -8.97
N GLU A 360 1.09 22.60 -10.25
CA GLU A 360 2.04 22.83 -11.35
C GLU A 360 2.67 24.23 -11.26
N HIS A 361 1.88 25.24 -10.89
CA HIS A 361 2.38 26.60 -10.73
C HIS A 361 3.38 26.71 -9.57
N LEU A 362 3.07 26.14 -8.40
CA LEU A 362 4.00 26.10 -7.26
C LEU A 362 5.25 25.26 -7.57
N THR A 363 5.11 24.16 -8.30
CA THR A 363 6.24 23.34 -8.75
C THR A 363 7.17 24.16 -9.65
N ALA A 364 6.64 24.91 -10.61
CA ALA A 364 7.45 25.76 -11.49
C ALA A 364 8.20 26.87 -10.72
N LEU A 365 7.56 27.48 -9.72
CA LEU A 365 8.19 28.49 -8.86
C LEU A 365 9.25 27.88 -7.94
N ALA A 366 8.98 26.69 -7.38
CA ALA A 366 9.92 25.94 -6.54
C ALA A 366 11.16 25.51 -7.35
N GLU A 367 10.96 24.95 -8.54
CA GLU A 367 12.02 24.48 -9.44
C GLU A 367 13.00 25.60 -9.83
N ALA A 368 12.49 26.82 -10.04
CA ALA A 368 13.32 27.97 -10.40
C ALA A 368 14.30 28.43 -9.30
N GLN A 369 14.14 27.96 -8.06
CA GLN A 369 15.04 28.34 -6.97
C GLN A 369 16.34 27.50 -7.00
N PRO A 370 17.48 28.05 -6.54
CA PRO A 370 18.62 27.23 -6.15
C PRO A 370 18.30 26.38 -4.91
N VAL A 371 18.96 25.21 -4.77
CA VAL A 371 18.88 24.38 -3.56
C VAL A 371 19.27 25.20 -2.33
N GLY A 372 18.46 25.12 -1.27
CA GLY A 372 18.69 25.82 0.00
C GLY A 372 18.42 27.33 -0.01
N ARG A 373 18.11 27.96 -1.15
CA ARG A 373 17.89 29.42 -1.24
C ARG A 373 16.75 29.91 -0.34
N HIS A 374 15.72 29.09 -0.13
CA HIS A 374 14.58 29.43 0.72
C HIS A 374 14.94 29.45 2.22
N GLY A 375 16.02 28.78 2.63
CA GLY A 375 16.47 28.74 4.03
C GLY A 375 15.53 27.99 4.97
N LEU A 376 14.76 27.02 4.45
CA LEU A 376 13.78 26.24 5.22
C LEU A 376 14.18 24.77 5.24
N VAL A 377 13.87 24.09 6.35
CA VAL A 377 13.87 22.63 6.47
C VAL A 377 12.58 22.22 7.16
N ALA A 378 11.96 21.15 6.67
CA ALA A 378 10.71 20.63 7.23
C ALA A 378 10.85 19.14 7.60
N LEU A 379 10.05 18.69 8.58
CA LEU A 379 9.80 17.29 8.87
C LEU A 379 8.49 16.85 8.21
N ASP A 380 8.52 15.74 7.47
CA ASP A 380 7.41 15.23 6.66
C ASP A 380 6.34 14.48 7.47
N TRP A 381 6.15 14.85 8.75
CA TRP A 381 5.37 14.07 9.72
C TRP A 381 3.95 14.59 9.91
N HIS A 382 3.35 15.23 8.90
CA HIS A 382 2.00 15.80 9.01
C HIS A 382 0.93 14.75 9.32
N ASN A 383 1.22 13.49 9.02
CA ASN A 383 0.38 12.32 9.31
C ASN A 383 1.13 11.28 10.17
N GLY A 384 1.94 11.76 11.12
CA GLY A 384 2.86 10.91 11.89
C GLY A 384 4.05 10.41 11.06
N ASN A 385 4.85 9.51 11.65
CA ASN A 385 5.97 8.86 10.99
C ASN A 385 5.85 7.33 11.12
N ARG A 386 5.75 6.62 9.98
CA ARG A 386 5.70 5.16 9.96
C ARG A 386 7.11 4.57 10.02
N SER A 387 7.91 4.80 8.97
CA SER A 387 9.33 4.45 8.96
C SER A 387 10.17 5.72 9.09
N VAL A 388 11.13 5.81 10.02
CA VAL A 388 11.71 4.74 10.87
C VAL A 388 11.29 4.80 12.34
N LEU A 389 10.47 5.79 12.73
CA LEU A 389 10.16 6.07 14.15
C LEU A 389 8.93 5.32 14.67
N VAL A 390 8.03 4.89 13.79
CA VAL A 390 6.85 4.08 14.12
C VAL A 390 5.90 4.76 15.13
N ASP A 391 5.72 6.06 14.93
CA ASP A 391 4.96 6.93 15.81
C ASP A 391 3.94 7.79 15.03
N HIS A 392 2.67 7.43 15.19
CA HIS A 392 1.54 8.11 14.58
C HIS A 392 1.16 9.44 15.26
N ASP A 393 1.75 9.76 16.43
CA ASP A 393 1.46 10.97 17.19
C ASP A 393 2.44 12.12 16.88
N LEU A 394 3.44 11.87 16.02
CA LEU A 394 4.31 12.90 15.49
C LEU A 394 3.55 13.85 14.54
N SER A 395 4.08 15.06 14.40
CA SER A 395 3.45 16.15 13.65
C SER A 395 4.46 16.91 12.79
N GLY A 396 3.97 17.57 11.73
CA GLY A 396 4.81 18.33 10.82
C GLY A 396 5.51 19.53 11.50
N LEU A 397 6.73 19.82 11.06
CA LEU A 397 7.54 20.94 11.52
C LEU A 397 8.12 21.69 10.32
N ILE A 398 8.15 23.01 10.36
CA ILE A 398 8.86 23.85 9.37
C ILE A 398 9.70 24.87 10.13
N VAL A 399 11.02 24.82 9.96
CA VAL A 399 12.00 25.74 10.60
C VAL A 399 12.59 26.67 9.55
N GLY A 400 12.95 27.89 9.97
CA GLY A 400 13.63 28.89 9.13
C GLY A 400 12.73 29.99 8.56
N GLN A 401 11.45 30.04 8.96
CA GLN A 401 10.51 31.04 8.45
C GLN A 401 10.92 32.48 8.84
N THR A 402 10.75 33.39 7.89
CA THR A 402 10.95 34.84 8.07
C THR A 402 9.77 35.62 7.49
N LEU A 403 9.71 36.93 7.70
CA LEU A 403 8.71 37.80 7.06
C LEU A 403 8.80 37.82 5.52
N ALA A 404 9.88 37.30 4.94
CA ALA A 404 10.08 37.20 3.50
C ALA A 404 9.71 35.83 2.91
N THR A 405 9.38 34.84 3.75
CA THR A 405 9.02 33.49 3.30
C THR A 405 7.75 33.52 2.46
N LYS A 406 7.79 32.87 1.30
CA LYS A 406 6.66 32.79 0.36
C LYS A 406 6.10 31.37 0.24
N PRO A 407 4.89 31.18 -0.32
CA PRO A 407 4.30 29.84 -0.50
C PRO A 407 5.17 28.87 -1.30
N GLU A 408 5.84 29.32 -2.36
CA GLU A 408 6.75 28.48 -3.16
C GLU A 408 7.99 28.02 -2.39
N ASP A 409 8.45 28.80 -1.42
CA ASP A 409 9.57 28.45 -0.54
C ASP A 409 9.18 27.28 0.37
N VAL A 410 7.99 27.36 0.97
CA VAL A 410 7.46 26.29 1.84
C VAL A 410 7.13 25.05 1.02
N TYR A 411 6.50 25.21 -0.15
CA TYR A 411 6.17 24.08 -1.02
C TYR A 411 7.41 23.28 -1.43
N ARG A 412 8.50 24.00 -1.79
CA ARG A 412 9.79 23.36 -2.07
C ARG A 412 10.34 22.61 -0.86
N ALA A 413 10.35 23.24 0.31
CA ALA A 413 10.85 22.61 1.53
C ALA A 413 10.07 21.35 1.91
N LEU A 414 8.75 21.30 1.63
CA LEU A 414 7.93 20.10 1.82
C LEU A 414 8.28 19.00 0.82
N ILE A 415 8.51 19.34 -0.45
CA ILE A 415 9.02 18.38 -1.46
C ILE A 415 10.33 17.76 -1.00
N GLU A 416 11.28 18.61 -0.58
CA GLU A 416 12.60 18.20 -0.10
C GLU A 416 12.50 17.35 1.17
N ALA A 417 11.64 17.72 2.12
CA ALA A 417 11.38 16.94 3.33
C ALA A 417 10.95 15.49 3.04
N THR A 418 10.08 15.28 2.05
CA THR A 418 9.67 13.91 1.69
C THR A 418 10.82 13.12 1.07
N ALA A 419 11.72 13.78 0.32
CA ALA A 419 12.93 13.15 -0.21
C ALA A 419 13.93 12.80 0.91
N PHE A 420 14.06 13.67 1.93
CA PHE A 420 14.87 13.39 3.12
C PHE A 420 14.31 12.23 3.93
N GLY A 421 12.99 12.13 4.08
CA GLY A 421 12.32 10.96 4.67
C GLY A 421 12.64 9.66 3.91
N ALA A 422 12.58 9.68 2.58
CA ALA A 422 12.96 8.53 1.76
C ALA A 422 14.45 8.17 1.92
N ARG A 423 15.35 9.16 2.01
CA ARG A 423 16.77 8.94 2.29
C ARG A 423 16.99 8.31 3.65
N MET A 424 16.27 8.76 4.67
CA MET A 424 16.34 8.18 6.01
C MET A 424 15.98 6.70 6.02
N ILE A 425 14.94 6.31 5.27
CA ILE A 425 14.55 4.91 5.09
C ILE A 425 15.68 4.14 4.42
N VAL A 426 16.16 4.61 3.26
CA VAL A 426 17.22 3.94 2.50
C VAL A 426 18.49 3.74 3.33
N GLU A 427 18.98 4.77 4.00
CA GLU A 427 20.17 4.69 4.86
C GLU A 427 19.94 3.73 6.04
N THR A 428 18.72 3.63 6.57
CA THR A 428 18.38 2.71 7.66
C THR A 428 18.42 1.25 7.21
N PHE A 429 17.93 0.95 6.00
CA PHE A 429 18.06 -0.37 5.38
C PHE A 429 19.53 -0.75 5.16
N GLU A 430 20.32 0.16 4.60
CA GLU A 430 21.74 -0.05 4.31
C GLU A 430 22.54 -0.26 5.61
N ALA A 431 22.25 0.51 6.66
CA ALA A 431 22.86 0.36 7.99
C ALA A 431 22.53 -0.98 8.65
N ALA A 432 21.33 -1.54 8.42
CA ALA A 432 20.95 -2.88 8.85
C ALA A 432 21.58 -3.99 7.99
N GLY A 433 22.32 -3.62 6.94
CA GLY A 433 23.01 -4.53 6.03
C GLY A 433 22.13 -5.09 4.91
N VAL A 434 20.97 -4.48 4.66
CA VAL A 434 20.09 -4.78 3.53
C VAL A 434 20.34 -3.72 2.45
N ALA A 435 21.12 -4.06 1.43
CA ALA A 435 21.55 -3.09 0.43
C ALA A 435 20.38 -2.64 -0.46
N VAL A 436 20.32 -1.34 -0.76
CA VAL A 436 19.42 -0.77 -1.77
C VAL A 436 20.26 -0.43 -3.01
N GLU A 437 20.28 -1.33 -3.99
CA GLU A 437 21.10 -1.21 -5.21
C GLU A 437 20.41 -0.40 -6.31
N GLU A 438 19.08 -0.47 -6.39
CA GLU A 438 18.27 0.27 -7.36
C GLU A 438 17.04 0.85 -6.66
N PHE A 439 16.74 2.12 -6.92
CA PHE A 439 15.53 2.78 -6.46
C PHE A 439 14.58 3.00 -7.63
N VAL A 440 13.44 2.31 -7.62
CA VAL A 440 12.44 2.34 -8.69
C VAL A 440 11.19 3.05 -8.21
N VAL A 441 10.75 4.08 -8.93
CA VAL A 441 9.54 4.82 -8.59
C VAL A 441 8.35 4.30 -9.41
N ALA A 442 7.24 4.11 -8.71
CA ALA A 442 5.92 3.87 -9.27
C ALA A 442 4.89 4.83 -8.66
N GLY A 443 3.64 4.77 -9.13
CA GLY A 443 2.54 5.57 -8.59
C GLY A 443 2.38 6.95 -9.25
N GLY A 444 1.36 7.69 -8.83
CA GLY A 444 0.90 8.91 -9.51
C GLY A 444 1.87 10.09 -9.43
N LEU A 445 2.73 10.14 -8.40
CA LEU A 445 3.65 11.26 -8.19
C LEU A 445 4.80 11.32 -9.21
N MET A 446 5.05 10.23 -9.96
CA MET A 446 6.07 10.21 -11.01
C MET A 446 5.84 11.24 -12.14
N LYS A 447 4.63 11.80 -12.24
CA LYS A 447 4.29 12.87 -13.18
C LYS A 447 4.98 14.20 -12.85
N ASN A 448 5.39 14.39 -11.59
CA ASN A 448 6.13 15.58 -11.17
C ASN A 448 7.64 15.37 -11.37
N ALA A 449 8.16 15.78 -12.53
CA ALA A 449 9.58 15.60 -12.87
C ALA A 449 10.53 16.33 -11.90
N PHE A 450 10.14 17.48 -11.35
CA PHE A 450 10.93 18.19 -10.35
C PHE A 450 11.05 17.38 -9.07
N LEU A 451 9.94 16.83 -8.55
CA LEU A 451 9.94 15.92 -7.40
C LEU A 451 10.88 14.73 -7.62
N MET A 452 10.79 14.08 -8.79
CA MET A 452 11.65 12.95 -9.13
C MET A 452 13.13 13.33 -9.15
N GLN A 453 13.46 14.48 -9.72
CA GLN A 453 14.84 14.95 -9.74
C GLN A 453 15.35 15.29 -8.33
N VAL A 454 14.53 15.91 -7.47
CA VAL A 454 14.89 16.15 -6.06
C VAL A 454 15.17 14.85 -5.33
N TYR A 455 14.35 13.81 -5.52
CA TYR A 455 14.60 12.49 -4.93
C TYR A 455 15.93 11.90 -5.42
N ALA A 456 16.24 11.99 -6.72
CA ALA A 456 17.49 11.49 -7.27
C ALA A 456 18.70 12.21 -6.63
N ASP A 457 18.65 13.54 -6.58
CA ASP A 457 19.71 14.39 -6.03
C ASP A 457 19.90 14.12 -4.53
N VAL A 458 18.82 14.08 -3.75
CA VAL A 458 18.85 13.85 -2.29
C VAL A 458 19.35 12.45 -1.95
N LEU A 459 18.89 11.42 -2.66
CA LEU A 459 19.30 10.03 -2.41
C LEU A 459 20.72 9.71 -2.94
N ARG A 460 21.34 10.66 -3.65
CA ARG A 460 22.63 10.51 -4.36
C ARG A 460 22.68 9.26 -5.26
N ARG A 461 21.54 8.89 -5.86
CA ARG A 461 21.44 7.70 -6.71
C ARG A 461 20.48 7.91 -7.88
N PRO A 462 20.71 7.24 -9.01
CA PRO A 462 19.75 7.26 -10.10
C PRO A 462 18.39 6.68 -9.67
N LEU A 463 17.31 7.24 -10.21
CA LEU A 463 15.97 6.69 -10.08
C LEU A 463 15.55 6.03 -11.38
N SER A 464 15.09 4.79 -11.28
CA SER A 464 14.35 4.11 -12.33
C SER A 464 12.86 4.41 -12.19
N VAL A 465 12.11 4.34 -13.27
CA VAL A 465 10.65 4.62 -13.25
C VAL A 465 9.89 3.51 -13.95
N ILE A 466 8.79 3.06 -13.34
CA ILE A 466 7.92 2.04 -13.92
C ILE A 466 7.38 2.45 -15.29
N GLY A 467 7.25 1.50 -16.20
CA GLY A 467 6.74 1.73 -17.56
C GLY A 467 5.22 1.74 -17.69
N SER A 468 4.49 1.46 -16.61
CA SER A 468 3.03 1.33 -16.59
C SER A 468 2.40 2.40 -15.72
N SER A 469 1.29 2.98 -16.19
CA SER A 469 0.43 3.84 -15.39
C SER A 469 -0.53 3.06 -14.48
N GLN A 470 -0.63 1.75 -14.64
CA GLN A 470 -1.49 0.83 -13.88
C GLN A 470 -0.65 -0.24 -13.18
N GLY A 471 0.42 0.20 -12.49
CA GLY A 471 1.43 -0.68 -11.87
C GLY A 471 0.86 -1.86 -11.08
N PRO A 472 -0.05 -1.64 -10.11
CA PRO A 472 -0.66 -2.74 -9.36
C PRO A 472 -1.42 -3.73 -10.25
N ALA A 473 -2.32 -3.24 -11.09
CA ALA A 473 -3.13 -4.08 -11.97
C ALA A 473 -2.26 -4.88 -12.97
N LEU A 474 -1.20 -4.29 -13.53
CA LEU A 474 -0.22 -5.02 -14.35
C LEU A 474 0.49 -6.10 -13.52
N GLY A 475 0.88 -5.77 -12.27
CA GLY A 475 1.47 -6.72 -11.34
C GLY A 475 0.57 -7.94 -11.10
N SER A 476 -0.73 -7.71 -10.87
CA SER A 476 -1.74 -8.75 -10.76
C SER A 476 -1.89 -9.59 -12.03
N ALA A 477 -1.86 -8.97 -13.21
CA ALA A 477 -1.88 -9.69 -14.48
C ALA A 477 -0.63 -10.58 -14.66
N ILE A 478 0.55 -10.13 -14.21
CA ILE A 478 1.78 -10.93 -14.23
C ILE A 478 1.64 -12.17 -13.33
N HIS A 479 1.07 -12.01 -12.12
CA HIS A 479 0.77 -13.14 -11.23
C HIS A 479 -0.23 -14.11 -11.87
N ALA A 480 -1.25 -13.60 -12.58
CA ALA A 480 -2.19 -14.42 -13.34
C ALA A 480 -1.51 -15.25 -14.44
N ALA A 481 -0.50 -14.69 -15.10
CA ALA A 481 0.27 -15.41 -16.13
C ALA A 481 1.11 -16.55 -15.54
N VAL A 482 1.66 -16.38 -14.34
CA VAL A 482 2.34 -17.45 -13.59
C VAL A 482 1.36 -18.53 -13.17
N ALA A 483 0.22 -18.15 -12.55
CA ALA A 483 -0.81 -19.09 -12.12
C ALA A 483 -1.40 -19.90 -13.30
N ALA A 484 -1.50 -19.30 -14.49
CA ALA A 484 -1.94 -19.96 -15.72
C ALA A 484 -0.86 -20.84 -16.38
N GLY A 485 0.36 -20.91 -15.83
CA GLY A 485 1.48 -21.69 -16.35
C GLY A 485 2.11 -21.12 -17.62
N ALA A 486 1.89 -19.84 -17.92
CA ALA A 486 2.55 -19.18 -19.06
C ALA A 486 4.03 -18.89 -18.80
N TYR A 487 4.38 -18.71 -17.52
CA TYR A 487 5.75 -18.56 -17.02
C TYR A 487 5.94 -19.45 -15.78
N PRO A 488 7.17 -19.95 -15.53
CA PRO A 488 7.43 -20.85 -14.41
C PRO A 488 7.40 -20.15 -13.05
N ASP A 489 7.72 -18.86 -13.00
CA ASP A 489 7.86 -18.08 -11.77
C ASP A 489 7.68 -16.57 -12.03
N ILE A 490 7.55 -15.81 -10.94
CA ILE A 490 7.33 -14.35 -11.00
C ILE A 490 8.52 -13.62 -11.63
N THR A 491 9.75 -14.08 -11.41
CA THR A 491 10.97 -13.49 -11.96
C THR A 491 10.98 -13.57 -13.49
N SER A 492 10.64 -14.73 -14.04
CA SER A 492 10.56 -14.98 -15.47
C SER A 492 9.43 -14.20 -16.13
N ALA A 493 8.28 -14.09 -15.44
CA ALA A 493 7.14 -13.33 -15.93
C ALA A 493 7.42 -11.82 -15.92
N ALA A 494 7.96 -11.29 -14.81
CA ALA A 494 8.34 -9.89 -14.65
C ALA A 494 9.38 -9.46 -15.71
N ALA A 495 10.39 -10.28 -15.99
CA ALA A 495 11.38 -9.99 -17.03
C ALA A 495 10.82 -9.89 -18.46
N LYS A 496 9.61 -10.43 -18.71
CA LYS A 496 8.94 -10.39 -20.03
C LYS A 496 7.80 -9.39 -20.09
N MET A 497 7.08 -9.22 -19.00
CA MET A 497 5.85 -8.43 -18.93
C MET A 497 6.03 -7.11 -18.19
N GLY A 498 6.94 -7.08 -17.20
CA GLY A 498 7.29 -5.87 -16.48
C GLY A 498 8.15 -4.93 -17.33
N ARG A 499 8.06 -3.64 -17.04
CA ARG A 499 8.82 -2.60 -17.74
C ARG A 499 9.22 -1.51 -16.75
N ARG A 500 10.45 -1.03 -16.90
CA ARG A 500 10.91 0.22 -16.31
C ARG A 500 11.88 0.93 -17.25
N VAL A 501 11.97 2.25 -17.09
CA VAL A 501 13.03 3.07 -17.67
C VAL A 501 14.15 3.15 -16.62
N PRO A 502 15.27 2.44 -16.80
CA PRO A 502 16.35 2.46 -15.82
C PRO A 502 17.05 3.83 -15.84
N ASN A 503 17.43 4.33 -14.66
CA ASN A 503 18.14 5.60 -14.51
C ASN A 503 17.46 6.79 -15.23
N ALA A 504 16.14 6.84 -15.18
CA ALA A 504 15.35 7.90 -15.80
C ALA A 504 15.69 9.29 -15.25
N TYR A 505 16.08 9.36 -13.98
CA TYR A 505 16.62 10.56 -13.34
C TYR A 505 18.00 10.23 -12.78
N ILE A 506 18.99 11.08 -13.09
CA ILE A 506 20.38 10.91 -12.65
C ILE A 506 20.68 12.07 -11.68
N PRO A 507 21.31 11.80 -10.53
CA PRO A 507 21.64 12.85 -9.56
C PRO A 507 22.60 13.87 -10.18
N ASP A 508 22.33 15.15 -9.94
CA ASP A 508 23.27 16.23 -10.17
C ASP A 508 24.17 16.39 -8.95
N GLY A 509 25.49 16.23 -9.13
CA GLY A 509 26.45 16.27 -8.03
C GLY A 509 26.45 17.58 -7.24
N HIS A 510 26.26 18.73 -7.91
CA HIS A 510 26.24 20.03 -7.21
C HIS A 510 24.98 20.21 -6.37
N ARG A 511 23.83 19.77 -6.87
CA ARG A 511 22.58 19.78 -6.10
C ARG A 511 22.62 18.76 -4.96
N ALA A 512 23.15 17.56 -5.21
CA ALA A 512 23.34 16.52 -4.20
C ALA A 512 24.21 17.00 -3.02
N ASP A 513 25.32 17.67 -3.29
CA ASP A 513 26.19 18.22 -2.24
C ASP A 513 25.46 19.30 -1.41
N ALA A 514 24.65 20.16 -2.04
CA ALA A 514 23.83 21.13 -1.32
C ALA A 514 22.69 20.46 -0.52
N TYR A 515 22.15 19.35 -1.02
CA TYR A 515 21.14 18.57 -0.31
C TYR A 515 21.72 17.80 0.88
N ASP A 516 22.99 17.39 0.87
CA ASP A 516 23.65 16.80 2.03
C ASP A 516 23.67 17.76 3.23
N ASP A 517 23.99 19.03 3.00
CA ASP A 517 23.99 20.05 4.06
C ASP A 517 22.57 20.23 4.67
N LEU A 518 21.54 20.26 3.83
CA LEU A 518 20.14 20.35 4.29
C LEU A 518 19.67 19.06 4.98
N TYR A 519 20.12 17.90 4.50
CA TYR A 519 19.78 16.61 5.06
C TYR A 519 20.37 16.44 6.47
N GLU A 520 21.57 16.97 6.73
CA GLU A 520 22.16 16.98 8.07
C GLU A 520 21.34 17.82 9.07
N ILE A 521 20.77 18.94 8.61
CA ILE A 521 19.83 19.73 9.41
C ILE A 521 18.53 18.94 9.62
N TYR A 522 18.00 18.31 8.58
CA TYR A 522 16.82 17.44 8.67
C TYR A 522 17.05 16.33 9.70
N ARG A 523 18.19 15.63 9.67
CA ARG A 523 18.54 14.57 10.63
C ARG A 523 18.64 15.10 12.05
N THR A 524 19.25 16.27 12.23
CA THR A 524 19.32 16.93 13.55
C THR A 524 17.91 17.21 14.09
N LEU A 525 17.00 17.72 13.27
CA LEU A 525 15.61 17.96 13.65
C LEU A 525 14.85 16.65 13.89
N HIS A 526 15.04 15.66 13.02
CA HIS A 526 14.46 14.32 13.15
C HIS A 526 14.83 13.72 14.50
N ASP A 527 16.11 13.64 14.83
CA ASP A 527 16.58 13.02 16.08
C ASP A 527 16.18 13.83 17.31
N HIS A 528 16.15 15.16 17.20
CA HIS A 528 15.73 16.03 18.30
C HIS A 528 14.25 15.86 18.67
N PHE A 529 13.39 15.63 17.68
CA PHE A 529 11.95 15.46 17.89
C PHE A 529 11.51 13.99 17.84
N ALA A 530 12.44 13.03 17.75
CA ALA A 530 12.15 11.61 17.57
C ALA A 530 11.40 10.97 18.75
N ASP A 531 11.56 11.50 19.97
CA ASP A 531 10.83 11.02 21.15
C ASP A 531 9.35 11.45 21.17
N GLY A 532 8.99 12.39 20.30
CA GLY A 532 7.63 12.91 20.17
C GLY A 532 7.09 13.67 21.37
N GLU A 533 7.83 13.86 22.48
CA GLU A 533 7.26 14.29 23.77
C GLU A 533 6.44 15.58 23.64
N ILE A 534 7.01 16.57 22.94
CA ILE A 534 6.36 17.87 22.71
C ILE A 534 5.15 17.72 21.77
N MET A 535 5.27 16.89 20.72
CA MET A 535 4.21 16.69 19.72
C MET A 535 3.02 15.91 20.30
N HIS A 536 3.28 14.86 21.08
CA HIS A 536 2.27 14.08 21.80
C HIS A 536 1.51 14.96 22.79
N ARG A 537 2.23 15.80 23.55
CA ARG A 537 1.61 16.74 24.48
C ARG A 537 0.70 17.74 23.77
N LEU A 538 1.12 18.26 22.61
CA LEU A 538 0.28 19.14 21.80
C LEU A 538 -0.97 18.42 21.29
N ARG A 539 -0.83 17.15 20.86
CA ARG A 539 -1.97 16.33 20.43
C ARG A 539 -2.96 16.07 21.57
N ALA A 540 -2.47 15.79 22.79
CA ALA A 540 -3.33 15.54 23.95
C ALA A 540 -4.05 16.80 24.48
N LEU A 541 -3.57 18.01 24.16
CA LEU A 541 -4.22 19.27 24.51
C LEU A 541 -5.35 19.66 23.54
N ARG A 542 -5.29 19.17 22.30
CA ARG A 542 -6.31 19.38 21.27
C ARG A 542 -7.52 18.48 21.55
#